data_AF-A0A6C2D562-F1
#
_entry.id   AF-A0A6C2D562-F1
#
_cell.length_a   1.000
_cell.length_b   1.000
_cell.length_c   1.000
_cell.angle_alpha   90.00
_cell.angle_beta   90.00
_cell.angle_gamma   90.00
#
_symmetry.space_group_name_H-M   'P 1'
#
loop_
_entity.id
_entity.type
_entity.pdbx_description
1 polymer ?
#
loop_
_entity_poly.entity_id
_entity_poly.type
_entity_poly.pdbx_seq_one_letter_code
_entity_poly.pdbx_strand_id
1 'polypeptide(L)'
;MHLRGLHHFAALTALLLVTSHANAQSLPPPTKTVFRCEEGGKIVYSDAPCLGARKIDVEPTRGVSKLSGKERIGSTVQHELRREQIAEAVRPLSGMNPQQFDTFGRRQSLSSAAQRECLRLDEQVMAAERDEHGAKGPVLADIQARLFGLRKRFRELGC
;
A
#
# COMPACT_ATOMS: atom_id res chain seq x y z
N MET A 1 63.44 7.94 48.00
CA MET A 1 62.49 8.93 47.45
C MET A 1 61.24 8.19 47.01
N HIS A 2 60.07 8.66 47.45
CA HIS A 2 58.72 8.11 47.22
C HIS A 2 58.44 7.82 45.72
N LEU A 3 57.64 6.82 45.35
CA LEU A 3 56.17 6.88 45.41
C LEU A 3 55.52 5.48 45.43
N ARG A 4 54.45 5.38 46.25
CA ARG A 4 53.44 4.31 46.29
C ARG A 4 52.53 4.41 45.06
N GLY A 5 52.29 3.29 44.37
CA GLY A 5 51.23 3.15 43.37
C GLY A 5 50.04 2.42 43.97
N LEU A 6 49.02 3.21 44.31
CA LEU A 6 47.77 2.83 44.92
C LEU A 6 46.82 2.19 43.88
N HIS A 7 46.34 1.00 44.22
CA HIS A 7 45.00 0.45 44.02
C HIS A 7 44.02 0.99 42.93
N HIS A 8 43.29 0.02 42.38
CA HIS A 8 41.89 0.07 41.90
C HIS A 8 41.62 0.57 40.47
N PHE A 9 41.47 -0.37 39.54
CA PHE A 9 40.41 -0.28 38.52
C PHE A 9 39.75 -1.64 38.32
N ALA A 10 39.06 -2.09 39.37
CA ALA A 10 37.95 -3.02 39.24
C ALA A 10 36.71 -2.17 38.89
N ALA A 11 36.11 -2.39 37.73
CA ALA A 11 34.67 -2.28 37.46
C ALA A 11 34.45 -2.30 35.95
N LEU A 12 34.35 -3.51 35.40
CA LEU A 12 33.84 -3.78 34.07
C LEU A 12 32.31 -3.60 34.12
N THR A 13 31.80 -2.38 33.96
CA THR A 13 30.36 -2.10 33.89
C THR A 13 29.89 -2.20 32.44
N ALA A 14 29.33 -3.37 32.10
CA ALA A 14 28.62 -3.62 30.86
C ALA A 14 27.36 -2.74 30.78
N LEU A 15 27.40 -1.71 29.92
CA LEU A 15 26.26 -0.86 29.60
C LEU A 15 25.39 -1.58 28.56
N LEU A 16 24.38 -2.32 29.02
CA LEU A 16 23.33 -2.91 28.18
C LEU A 16 22.46 -1.80 27.58
N LEU A 17 22.76 -1.41 26.33
CA LEU A 17 21.89 -0.58 25.49
C LEU A 17 20.67 -1.40 25.06
N VAL A 18 19.56 -1.24 25.78
CA VAL A 18 18.24 -1.72 25.34
C VAL A 18 17.77 -0.79 24.21
N THR A 19 17.96 -1.22 22.97
CA THR A 19 17.41 -0.55 21.79
C THR A 19 15.93 -0.88 21.66
N SER A 20 15.07 0.02 22.14
CA SER A 20 13.62 -0.03 21.89
C SER A 20 13.37 0.10 20.39
N HIS A 21 13.07 -1.03 19.73
CA HIS A 21 12.62 -1.03 18.35
C HIS A 21 11.19 -0.52 18.31
N ALA A 22 11.03 0.77 18.04
CA ALA A 22 9.75 1.34 17.66
C ALA A 22 9.35 0.69 16.32
N ASN A 23 8.47 -0.31 16.38
CA ASN A 23 7.77 -0.81 15.21
C ASN A 23 6.89 0.32 14.69
N ALA A 24 7.43 1.12 13.77
CA ALA A 24 6.65 2.04 12.98
C ALA A 24 5.62 1.19 12.22
N GLN A 25 4.36 1.25 12.65
CA GLN A 25 3.24 0.73 11.87
C GLN A 25 3.22 1.56 10.58
N SER A 26 3.81 1.02 9.53
CA SER A 26 3.73 1.55 8.17
C SER A 26 2.26 1.52 7.78
N LEU A 27 1.56 2.63 8.05
CA LEU A 27 0.23 2.84 7.50
C LEU A 27 0.38 2.77 5.99
N PRO A 28 -0.31 1.83 5.36
CA PRO A 28 -0.10 1.61 3.95
C PRO A 28 -0.67 2.80 3.16
N PRO A 29 -0.12 3.10 1.98
CA PRO A 29 -0.38 4.35 1.26
C PRO A 29 -1.89 4.56 1.01
N PRO A 30 -2.33 5.83 0.96
CA PRO A 30 -3.74 6.19 1.11
C PRO A 30 -4.63 5.71 -0.03
N THR A 31 -4.13 5.51 -1.24
CA THR A 31 -4.89 4.96 -2.38
C THR A 31 -5.05 3.44 -2.28
N LYS A 32 -5.83 2.99 -1.29
CA LYS A 32 -6.13 1.60 -1.06
C LYS A 32 -7.43 1.21 -1.74
N THR A 33 -7.33 0.34 -2.74
CA THR A 33 -8.47 -0.49 -3.13
C THR A 33 -8.99 -1.24 -1.89
N VAL A 34 -10.26 -1.04 -1.54
CA VAL A 34 -10.92 -1.76 -0.45
C VAL A 34 -11.89 -2.77 -1.05
N PHE A 35 -11.90 -3.98 -0.50
CA PHE A 35 -12.81 -5.03 -0.88
C PHE A 35 -13.92 -5.16 0.14
N ARG A 36 -15.17 -5.18 -0.34
CA ARG A 36 -16.33 -5.57 0.47
C ARG A 36 -16.52 -7.08 0.39
N CYS A 37 -16.24 -7.75 1.49
CA CYS A 37 -16.38 -9.18 1.69
C CYS A 37 -17.67 -9.50 2.43
N GLU A 38 -18.29 -10.63 2.11
CA GLU A 38 -19.39 -11.20 2.91
C GLU A 38 -18.93 -12.51 3.53
N GLU A 39 -18.71 -12.50 4.84
CA GLU A 39 -18.18 -13.63 5.60
C GLU A 39 -19.16 -13.98 6.73
N GLY A 40 -19.69 -15.21 6.72
CA GLY A 40 -20.61 -15.68 7.75
C GLY A 40 -21.89 -14.83 7.90
N GLY A 41 -22.39 -14.27 6.79
CA GLY A 41 -23.56 -13.37 6.77
C GLY A 41 -23.28 -11.94 7.27
N LYS A 42 -22.01 -11.58 7.46
CA LYS A 42 -21.59 -10.23 7.86
C LYS A 42 -20.76 -9.58 6.75
N ILE A 43 -20.93 -8.28 6.57
CA ILE A 43 -20.14 -7.49 5.63
C ILE A 43 -18.86 -7.03 6.34
N VAL A 44 -17.71 -7.35 5.77
CA VAL A 44 -16.39 -6.94 6.25
C VAL A 44 -15.67 -6.16 5.14
N TYR A 45 -15.03 -5.06 5.49
CA TYR A 45 -14.20 -4.29 4.57
C TYR A 45 -12.74 -4.66 4.81
N SER A 46 -12.04 -5.08 3.76
CA SER A 46 -10.67 -5.56 3.84
C SER A 46 -9.80 -4.94 2.75
N ASP A 47 -8.50 -4.81 3.01
CA ASP A 47 -7.51 -4.44 1.99
C ASP A 47 -6.98 -5.67 1.24
N ALA A 48 -7.47 -6.86 1.59
CA ALA A 48 -7.20 -8.13 0.94
C ALA A 48 -8.35 -8.50 0.00
N PRO A 49 -8.08 -9.03 -1.20
CA PRO A 49 -9.13 -9.61 -2.02
C PRO A 49 -9.73 -10.82 -1.30
N CYS A 50 -11.04 -11.00 -1.44
CA CYS A 50 -11.81 -12.15 -0.95
C CYS A 50 -12.72 -12.69 -2.07
N LEU A 51 -13.31 -13.87 -1.87
CA LEU A 51 -14.13 -14.50 -2.91
C LEU A 51 -15.44 -13.72 -3.11
N GLY A 52 -15.76 -13.40 -4.37
CA GLY A 52 -16.96 -12.62 -4.73
C GLY A 52 -16.96 -11.16 -4.23
N ALA A 53 -15.79 -10.64 -3.87
CA ALA A 53 -15.67 -9.29 -3.34
C ALA A 53 -15.98 -8.23 -4.38
N ARG A 54 -16.74 -7.22 -3.97
CA ARG A 54 -16.82 -5.97 -4.74
C ARG A 54 -15.67 -5.06 -4.38
N LYS A 55 -14.92 -4.65 -5.41
CA LYS A 55 -13.92 -3.61 -5.34
C LYS A 55 -14.62 -2.26 -5.10
N ILE A 56 -14.20 -1.57 -4.05
CA ILE A 56 -14.60 -0.22 -3.71
C ILE A 56 -13.37 0.65 -3.89
N ASP A 57 -13.47 1.58 -4.84
CA ASP A 57 -12.49 2.64 -4.98
C ASP A 57 -12.87 3.74 -4.00
N VAL A 58 -12.01 3.98 -3.01
CA VAL A 58 -12.26 4.95 -1.94
C VAL A 58 -11.24 6.05 -2.10
N GLU A 59 -11.71 7.25 -2.41
CA GLU A 59 -10.84 8.42 -2.39
C GLU A 59 -10.54 8.77 -0.92
N PRO A 60 -9.27 8.83 -0.50
CA PRO A 60 -8.90 9.12 0.87
C PRO A 60 -9.37 10.51 1.29
N THR A 61 -9.77 10.67 2.55
CA THR A 61 -10.19 11.96 3.07
C THR A 61 -9.01 12.93 3.13
N ARG A 62 -9.04 14.00 2.32
CA ARG A 62 -7.99 15.02 2.22
C ARG A 62 -8.09 16.07 3.35
N GLY A 63 -7.92 15.63 4.60
CA GLY A 63 -7.90 16.53 5.78
C GLY A 63 -9.22 17.29 6.04
N VAL A 64 -9.26 18.08 7.12
CA VAL A 64 -10.40 18.97 7.44
C VAL A 64 -9.90 20.36 7.77
N SER A 65 -10.42 21.37 7.07
CA SER A 65 -10.17 22.78 7.40
C SER A 65 -11.04 23.15 8.59
N LYS A 66 -10.45 23.44 9.75
CA LYS A 66 -11.21 24.02 10.87
C LYS A 66 -11.36 25.53 10.66
N LEU A 67 -12.48 26.09 11.12
CA LEU A 67 -12.80 27.54 11.12
C LEU A 67 -11.77 28.42 11.89
N SER A 68 -10.72 27.83 12.50
CA SER A 68 -9.69 28.55 13.26
C SER A 68 -8.52 29.07 12.39
N GLY A 69 -8.70 29.20 11.08
CA GLY A 69 -7.72 29.83 10.16
C GLY A 69 -6.39 29.08 9.94
N LYS A 70 -6.19 27.90 10.54
CA LYS A 70 -5.00 27.06 10.32
C LYS A 70 -5.42 25.72 9.74
N GLU A 71 -5.09 25.50 8.47
CA GLU A 71 -5.24 24.21 7.81
C GLU A 71 -4.20 23.23 8.38
N ARG A 72 -4.66 22.06 8.84
CA ARG A 72 -3.79 20.97 9.27
C ARG A 72 -3.94 19.82 8.28
N ILE A 73 -3.06 19.80 7.29
CA ILE A 73 -2.93 18.68 6.36
C ILE A 73 -2.05 17.62 7.04
N GLY A 74 -2.55 16.38 7.11
CA GLY A 74 -1.75 15.24 7.60
C GLY A 74 -0.56 14.95 6.67
N SER A 75 0.53 14.41 7.22
CA SER A 75 1.74 14.09 6.43
C SER A 75 1.47 13.16 5.25
N THR A 76 0.53 12.21 5.39
CA THR A 76 0.08 11.31 4.32
C THR A 76 -0.55 12.08 3.16
N VAL A 77 -1.48 12.99 3.45
CA VAL A 77 -2.15 13.83 2.44
C VAL A 77 -1.14 14.79 1.81
N GLN A 78 -0.19 15.35 2.58
CA GLN A 78 0.89 16.16 2.02
C GLN A 78 1.77 15.37 1.05
N HIS A 79 2.07 14.11 1.36
CA HIS A 79 2.85 13.26 0.45
C HIS A 79 2.07 12.98 -0.84
N GLU A 80 0.80 12.65 -0.74
CA GLU A 80 -0.08 12.41 -1.89
C GLU A 80 -0.16 13.63 -2.81
N LEU A 81 -0.48 14.81 -2.26
CA LEU A 81 -0.51 16.07 -3.01
C LEU A 81 0.82 16.35 -3.72
N ARG A 82 1.94 16.09 -3.05
CA ARG A 82 3.26 16.26 -3.67
C ARG A 82 3.46 15.31 -4.85
N ARG A 83 3.04 14.05 -4.74
CA ARG A 83 3.13 13.08 -5.83
C ARG A 83 2.26 13.49 -7.01
N GLU A 84 1.04 13.95 -6.75
CA GLU A 84 0.13 14.47 -7.77
C GLU A 84 0.73 15.67 -8.50
N GLN A 85 1.29 16.64 -7.77
CA GLN A 85 1.94 17.81 -8.35
C GLN A 85 3.15 17.46 -9.22
N ILE A 86 3.99 16.53 -8.74
CA ILE A 86 5.14 16.04 -9.52
C ILE A 86 4.64 15.37 -10.80
N ALA A 87 3.63 14.50 -10.70
CA ALA A 87 3.09 13.80 -11.86
C ALA A 87 2.52 14.77 -12.90
N GLU A 88 1.78 15.80 -12.48
CA GLU A 88 1.25 16.81 -13.39
C GLU A 88 2.36 17.66 -14.02
N ALA A 89 3.41 18.01 -13.27
CA ALA A 89 4.54 18.77 -13.79
C ALA A 89 5.33 18.00 -14.88
N VAL A 90 5.48 16.68 -14.71
CA VAL A 90 6.21 15.84 -15.67
C VAL A 90 5.33 15.27 -16.78
N ARG A 91 4.00 15.41 -16.69
CA ARG A 91 3.02 14.88 -17.66
C ARG A 91 3.31 15.25 -19.11
N PRO A 92 3.71 16.49 -19.47
CA PRO A 92 4.03 16.83 -20.87
C PRO A 92 5.24 16.05 -21.42
N LEU A 93 6.12 15.57 -20.54
CA LEU A 93 7.31 14.80 -20.90
C LEU A 93 7.06 13.30 -20.84
N SER A 94 6.32 12.82 -19.83
CA SER A 94 6.06 11.39 -19.61
C SER A 94 4.86 10.86 -20.38
N GLY A 95 3.90 11.73 -20.72
CA GLY A 95 2.58 11.34 -21.25
C GLY A 95 1.68 10.63 -20.22
N MET A 96 2.14 10.43 -18.98
CA MET A 96 1.41 9.70 -17.94
C MET A 96 0.54 10.63 -17.10
N ASN A 97 -0.66 10.17 -16.75
CA ASN A 97 -1.47 10.82 -15.71
C ASN A 97 -0.96 10.46 -14.29
N PRO A 98 -1.44 11.11 -13.22
CA PRO A 98 -0.99 10.84 -11.85
C PRO A 98 -1.09 9.38 -11.41
N GLN A 99 -2.17 8.68 -11.75
CA GLN A 99 -2.38 7.28 -11.38
C GLN A 99 -1.42 6.34 -12.12
N GLN A 100 -1.18 6.59 -13.41
CA GLN A 100 -0.20 5.87 -14.21
C GLN A 100 1.22 6.11 -13.71
N PHE A 101 1.55 7.35 -13.38
CA PHE A 101 2.86 7.72 -12.84
C PHE A 101 3.13 7.09 -11.48
N ASP A 102 2.13 7.06 -10.59
CA ASP A 102 2.26 6.39 -9.29
C ASP A 102 2.44 4.87 -9.47
N THR A 103 1.63 4.25 -10.34
CA THR A 103 1.76 2.82 -10.67
C THR A 103 3.13 2.49 -11.25
N PHE A 104 3.63 3.32 -12.17
CA PHE A 104 4.97 3.21 -12.74
C PHE A 104 6.05 3.29 -11.65
N GLY A 105 5.97 4.29 -10.77
CA GLY A 105 6.91 4.48 -9.68
C GLY A 105 6.93 3.30 -8.69
N ARG A 106 5.77 2.74 -8.33
CA ARG A 106 5.68 1.55 -7.47
C ARG A 106 6.37 0.35 -8.14
N ARG A 107 6.08 0.12 -9.43
CA ARG A 107 6.59 -1.03 -10.19
C ARG A 107 8.05 -0.92 -10.58
N GLN A 108 8.65 0.27 -10.54
CA GLN A 108 10.06 0.48 -10.84
C GLN A 108 10.98 -0.36 -9.92
N SER A 109 10.55 -0.61 -8.69
CA SER A 109 11.29 -1.44 -7.72
C SER A 109 11.20 -2.95 -7.98
N LEU A 110 10.28 -3.39 -8.85
CA LEU A 110 10.05 -4.81 -9.16
C LEU A 110 11.05 -5.34 -10.18
N SER A 111 11.27 -6.66 -10.19
CA SER A 111 12.05 -7.32 -11.23
C SER A 111 11.38 -7.18 -12.61
N SER A 112 12.15 -7.24 -13.70
CA SER A 112 11.61 -7.18 -15.06
C SER A 112 10.62 -8.31 -15.37
N ALA A 113 10.77 -9.47 -14.73
CA ALA A 113 9.80 -10.56 -14.80
C ALA A 113 8.48 -10.18 -14.10
N ALA A 114 8.56 -9.62 -12.88
CA ALA A 114 7.40 -9.19 -12.12
C ALA A 114 6.67 -8.01 -12.81
N GLN A 115 7.38 -7.05 -13.39
CA GLN A 115 6.78 -5.96 -14.16
C GLN A 115 5.96 -6.47 -15.35
N ARG A 116 6.51 -7.41 -16.13
CA ARG A 116 5.79 -8.04 -17.25
C ARG A 116 4.57 -8.82 -16.76
N GLU A 117 4.70 -9.51 -15.64
CA GLU A 117 3.57 -10.23 -15.05
C GLU A 117 2.47 -9.28 -14.58
N CYS A 118 2.82 -8.14 -13.96
CA CYS A 118 1.85 -7.11 -13.58
C CYS A 118 1.08 -6.57 -14.78
N LEU A 119 1.75 -6.28 -15.89
CA LEU A 119 1.08 -5.83 -17.12
C LEU A 119 0.06 -6.85 -17.63
N ARG A 120 0.45 -8.14 -17.64
CA ARG A 120 -0.45 -9.23 -18.01
C ARG A 120 -1.63 -9.36 -17.05
N LEU A 121 -1.39 -9.17 -15.75
CA LEU A 121 -2.43 -9.24 -14.72
C LEU A 121 -3.38 -8.05 -14.78
N ASP A 122 -2.92 -6.84 -15.12
CA ASP A 122 -3.80 -5.66 -15.32
C ASP A 122 -4.90 -5.99 -16.33
N GLU A 123 -4.53 -6.55 -17.49
CA GLU A 123 -5.46 -6.94 -18.54
C GLU A 123 -6.42 -8.04 -18.08
N GLN A 124 -5.90 -9.07 -17.39
CA GLN A 124 -6.69 -10.21 -16.94
C GLN A 124 -7.67 -9.86 -15.84
N VAL A 125 -7.25 -9.04 -14.88
CA VAL A 125 -8.12 -8.54 -13.81
C VAL A 125 -9.23 -7.70 -14.42
N MET A 126 -8.90 -6.76 -15.31
CA MET A 126 -9.90 -5.92 -15.98
C MET A 126 -10.91 -6.74 -16.80
N ALA A 127 -10.46 -7.78 -17.49
CA ALA A 127 -11.35 -8.69 -18.21
C ALA A 127 -12.26 -9.47 -17.25
N ALA A 128 -11.69 -10.07 -16.21
CA ALA A 128 -12.44 -10.86 -15.24
C ALA A 128 -13.44 -10.01 -14.42
N GLU A 129 -13.12 -8.74 -14.13
CA GLU A 129 -14.04 -7.79 -13.49
C GLU A 129 -15.25 -7.48 -14.38
N ARG A 130 -15.04 -7.32 -15.70
CA ARG A 130 -16.14 -7.15 -16.65
C ARG A 130 -17.01 -8.40 -16.75
N ASP A 131 -16.38 -9.57 -16.82
CA ASP A 131 -17.09 -10.85 -16.88
C ASP A 131 -17.94 -11.06 -15.60
N GLU A 132 -17.39 -10.77 -14.42
CA GLU A 132 -18.10 -10.86 -13.15
C GLU A 132 -19.33 -9.95 -13.12
N HIS A 133 -19.20 -8.72 -13.63
CA HIS A 133 -20.30 -7.75 -13.63
C HIS A 133 -21.50 -8.20 -14.49
N GLY A 134 -21.23 -8.93 -15.58
CA GLY A 134 -22.26 -9.45 -16.48
C GLY A 134 -22.79 -10.84 -16.11
N ALA A 135 -22.06 -11.61 -15.30
CA ALA A 135 -22.36 -13.00 -15.00
C ALA A 135 -23.48 -13.17 -13.95
N LYS A 136 -24.26 -14.23 -14.12
CA LYS A 136 -25.31 -14.66 -13.17
C LYS A 136 -25.37 -16.18 -13.11
N GLY A 137 -25.98 -16.71 -12.05
CA GLY A 137 -26.18 -18.14 -11.89
C GLY A 137 -24.87 -18.91 -11.68
N PRO A 138 -24.81 -20.20 -12.07
CA PRO A 138 -23.69 -21.08 -11.75
C PRO A 138 -22.32 -20.59 -12.26
N VAL A 139 -22.28 -19.93 -13.42
CA VAL A 139 -21.04 -19.42 -14.05
C VAL A 139 -20.40 -18.28 -13.22
N LEU A 140 -21.19 -17.58 -12.41
CA LEU A 140 -20.68 -16.49 -11.55
C LEU A 140 -19.63 -17.01 -10.56
N ALA A 141 -19.85 -18.19 -9.96
CA ALA A 141 -18.95 -18.75 -8.96
C ALA A 141 -17.55 -19.04 -9.55
N ASP A 142 -17.50 -19.59 -10.77
CA ASP A 142 -16.24 -19.88 -11.47
C ASP A 142 -15.48 -18.59 -11.83
N ILE A 143 -16.20 -17.57 -12.30
CA ILE A 143 -15.62 -16.27 -12.61
C ILE A 143 -15.06 -15.60 -11.35
N GLN A 144 -15.81 -15.66 -10.24
CA GLN A 144 -15.38 -15.11 -8.95
C GLN A 144 -14.14 -15.80 -8.40
N ALA A 145 -14.06 -17.13 -8.51
CA ALA A 145 -12.88 -17.90 -8.12
C ALA A 145 -11.65 -17.51 -8.94
N ARG A 146 -11.80 -17.39 -10.26
CA ARG A 146 -10.73 -16.92 -11.16
C ARG A 146 -10.29 -15.50 -10.81
N LEU A 147 -11.23 -14.58 -10.65
CA LEU A 147 -10.95 -13.17 -10.33
C LEU A 147 -10.24 -13.04 -8.98
N PHE A 148 -10.65 -13.81 -7.98
CA PHE A 148 -9.97 -13.89 -6.69
C PHE A 148 -8.51 -14.32 -6.85
N GLY A 149 -8.24 -15.39 -7.62
CA GLY A 149 -6.88 -15.85 -7.91
C GLY A 149 -6.01 -14.78 -8.57
N LEU A 150 -6.55 -14.07 -9.56
CA LEU A 150 -5.86 -12.97 -10.24
C LEU A 150 -5.54 -11.81 -9.29
N ARG A 151 -6.52 -11.35 -8.50
CA ARG A 151 -6.33 -10.27 -7.51
C ARG A 151 -5.34 -10.65 -6.42
N LYS A 152 -5.35 -11.90 -5.97
CA LYS A 152 -4.39 -12.42 -5.00
C LYS A 152 -2.96 -12.33 -5.56
N ARG A 153 -2.74 -12.82 -6.79
CA ARG A 153 -1.44 -12.76 -7.46
C ARG A 153 -0.98 -11.31 -7.69
N PHE A 154 -1.90 -10.43 -8.07
CA PHE A 154 -1.65 -9.00 -8.23
C PHE A 154 -1.06 -8.39 -6.95
N ARG A 155 -1.70 -8.67 -5.81
CA ARG A 155 -1.24 -8.20 -4.49
C ARG A 155 0.11 -8.80 -4.09
N GLU A 156 0.30 -10.11 -4.30
CA GLU A 156 1.55 -10.79 -3.94
C GLU A 156 2.78 -10.24 -4.68
N LEU A 157 2.61 -9.82 -5.92
CA LEU A 157 3.68 -9.24 -6.73
C LEU A 157 3.94 -7.75 -6.43
N GLY A 158 3.08 -7.09 -5.67
CA GLY A 158 3.16 -5.64 -5.47
C GLY A 158 2.86 -4.85 -6.74
N CYS A 159 2.02 -5.42 -7.62
CA CYS A 159 1.34 -4.65 -8.65
C CYS A 159 0.37 -3.64 -7.97
#